data_AF-A0A5J4QK19-F1
#
_entry.id   AF-A0A5J4QK19-F1
#
_cell.length_a   1.000
_cell.length_b   1.000
_cell.length_c   1.000
_cell.angle_alpha   90.00
_cell.angle_beta   90.00
_cell.angle_gamma   90.00
#
_symmetry.space_group_name_H-M   'P 1'
#
loop_
_entity.id
_entity.type
_entity.pdbx_description
1 polymer ?
#
loop_
_entity_poly.entity_id
_entity_poly.type
_entity_poly.pdbx_seq_one_letter_code
_entity_poly.pdbx_strand_id
1 'polypeptide(L)'
;MNLSEEEIRNLNYKRFREADPLVQKRLHAVYLKSQMPLSNEYIGVRVDAHRNSVDRWIHTCLKSELSGLISLNDASRKSELESYKEMIKENTSEDYIQTIGEFSHRIFTLTGVSGGLTQVRKFIRKTGFNYLHSGHIPAKADSEKQREWKEKILEPVIEESEKGNSCLFFCDTAHFVLAPFICKVWSLTRKFVKASAGRNRINVPGAVNAMTKEVITLINTTFIDADVIIQFLHQLKETHRDKPIKIVLDNAKYQHCKAVIEVAGN
;
A
#
# COMPACT_ATOMS: atom_id res chain seq x y z
N MET A 1 -8.75 -52.36 23.80
CA MET A 1 -8.50 -51.86 22.43
C MET A 1 -7.32 -52.64 21.92
N ASN A 2 -7.44 -53.34 20.81
CA ASN A 2 -6.37 -54.21 20.30
C ASN A 2 -5.68 -53.50 19.13
N LEU A 3 -4.60 -52.79 19.44
CA LEU A 3 -3.70 -52.22 18.43
C LEU A 3 -2.48 -53.13 18.29
N SER A 4 -1.89 -53.18 17.10
CA SER A 4 -0.61 -53.87 16.89
C SER A 4 0.52 -53.18 17.64
N GLU A 5 1.60 -53.93 17.91
CA GLU A 5 2.79 -53.37 18.56
C GLU A 5 3.42 -52.24 17.75
N GLU A 6 3.35 -52.30 16.42
CA GLU A 6 3.87 -51.28 15.52
C GLU A 6 3.08 -49.98 15.61
N GLU A 7 1.75 -50.05 15.67
CA GLU A 7 0.88 -48.89 15.86
C GLU A 7 1.10 -48.23 17.23
N ILE A 8 1.29 -49.04 18.27
CA ILE A 8 1.58 -48.54 19.63
C ILE A 8 2.93 -47.80 19.66
N ARG A 9 3.96 -48.33 19.00
CA ARG A 9 5.26 -47.64 18.86
C ARG A 9 5.11 -46.31 18.13
N ASN A 10 4.34 -46.29 17.04
CA ASN A 10 4.10 -45.09 16.23
C ASN A 10 3.31 -44.02 17.01
N LEU A 11 2.25 -44.42 17.73
CA LEU A 11 1.50 -43.56 18.65
C LEU A 11 2.38 -42.94 19.73
N ASN A 12 3.24 -43.74 20.37
CA ASN A 12 4.14 -43.28 21.41
C ASN A 12 5.16 -42.27 20.89
N TYR A 13 5.66 -42.47 19.67
CA TYR A 13 6.60 -41.56 19.04
C TYR A 13 5.93 -40.23 18.65
N LYS A 14 4.76 -40.28 17.99
CA LYS A 14 4.08 -39.09 17.46
C LYS A 14 3.42 -38.23 18.53
N ARG A 15 2.92 -38.81 19.63
CA ARG A 15 2.21 -38.05 20.69
C ARG A 15 3.04 -36.93 21.34
N PHE A 16 4.37 -36.95 21.18
CA PHE A 16 5.28 -35.90 21.67
C PHE A 16 5.95 -35.08 20.57
N ARG A 17 5.70 -35.39 19.29
CA ARG A 17 6.43 -34.83 18.15
C ARG A 17 5.56 -34.16 17.09
N GLU A 18 4.24 -34.33 17.16
CA GLU A 18 3.30 -33.57 16.31
C GLU A 18 3.28 -32.09 16.69
N ALA A 19 3.16 -31.19 15.72
CA ALA A 19 3.22 -29.75 15.98
C ALA A 19 1.94 -29.21 16.65
N ASP A 20 0.79 -29.84 16.41
CA ASP A 20 -0.51 -29.38 16.89
C ASP A 20 -0.85 -29.98 18.28
N PRO A 21 -1.08 -29.15 19.32
CA PRO A 21 -1.39 -29.62 20.67
C PRO A 21 -2.68 -30.45 20.77
N LEU A 22 -3.69 -30.19 19.93
CA LEU A 22 -4.92 -30.97 19.89
C LEU A 22 -4.64 -32.37 19.31
N VAL A 23 -3.81 -32.47 18.28
CA VAL A 23 -3.39 -33.76 17.72
C VAL A 23 -2.57 -34.54 18.75
N GLN A 24 -1.64 -33.91 19.46
CA GLN A 24 -0.91 -34.55 20.57
C GLN A 24 -1.86 -35.08 21.65
N LYS A 25 -2.85 -34.28 22.08
CA LYS A 25 -3.87 -34.70 23.07
C LYS A 25 -4.67 -35.92 22.59
N ARG A 26 -5.09 -35.95 21.32
CA ARG A 26 -5.77 -37.11 20.69
C ARG A 26 -4.93 -38.37 20.73
N LEU A 27 -3.67 -38.27 20.30
CA LEU A 27 -2.72 -39.38 20.26
C LEU A 27 -2.40 -39.91 21.66
N HIS A 28 -2.24 -39.01 22.63
CA HIS A 28 -1.98 -39.37 24.02
C HIS A 28 -3.16 -40.12 24.65
N ALA A 29 -4.40 -39.66 24.41
CA ALA A 29 -5.61 -40.32 24.91
C ALA A 29 -5.76 -41.75 24.37
N VAL A 30 -5.51 -41.96 23.07
CA VAL A 30 -5.58 -43.28 22.43
C VAL A 30 -4.47 -44.21 22.92
N TYR A 31 -3.25 -43.67 23.12
CA TYR A 31 -2.16 -44.44 23.72
C TYR A 31 -2.48 -44.89 25.16
N LEU A 32 -3.04 -44.01 26.01
CA LEU A 32 -3.45 -44.40 27.36
C LEU A 32 -4.51 -45.50 27.36
N LYS A 33 -5.45 -45.46 26.39
CA LYS A 33 -6.48 -46.49 26.21
C LYS A 33 -5.92 -47.84 25.75
N SER A 34 -4.81 -47.84 25.00
CA SER A 34 -4.20 -49.08 24.50
C SER A 34 -3.30 -49.76 25.53
N GLN A 35 -2.67 -49.00 26.43
CA GLN A 35 -1.74 -49.53 27.44
C GLN A 35 -2.41 -49.96 28.75
N MET A 36 -3.55 -49.35 29.10
CA MET A 36 -4.17 -49.56 30.41
C MET A 36 -5.68 -49.76 30.28
N PRO A 37 -6.31 -50.62 31.12
CA PRO A 37 -7.76 -50.83 31.13
C PRO A 37 -8.49 -49.67 31.84
N LEU A 38 -8.29 -48.44 31.38
CA LEU A 38 -8.88 -47.23 31.96
C LEU A 38 -10.23 -46.88 31.33
N SER A 39 -11.11 -46.27 32.11
CA SER A 39 -12.37 -45.70 31.61
C SER A 39 -12.11 -44.45 30.76
N ASN A 40 -12.99 -44.18 29.79
CA ASN A 40 -12.86 -42.99 28.93
C ASN A 40 -13.00 -41.69 29.72
N GLU A 41 -13.72 -41.74 30.85
CA GLU A 41 -13.85 -40.62 31.79
C GLU A 41 -12.52 -40.32 32.50
N TYR A 42 -11.85 -41.35 33.02
CA TYR A 42 -10.55 -41.17 33.67
C TYR A 42 -9.47 -40.69 32.70
N ILE A 43 -9.45 -41.24 31.47
CA ILE A 43 -8.53 -40.75 30.42
C ILE A 43 -8.84 -39.28 30.09
N GLY A 44 -10.12 -38.92 30.00
CA GLY A 44 -10.57 -37.54 29.76
C GLY A 44 -10.02 -36.56 30.79
N VAL A 45 -10.12 -36.89 32.08
CA VAL A 45 -9.55 -36.09 33.17
C VAL A 45 -8.03 -35.90 33.00
N ARG A 46 -7.32 -36.96 32.60
CA ARG A 46 -5.84 -36.92 32.45
C ARG A 46 -5.36 -36.13 31.24
N VAL A 47 -6.14 -36.08 30.16
CA VAL A 47 -5.79 -35.35 28.93
C VAL A 47 -6.50 -34.01 28.80
N ASP A 48 -7.23 -33.60 29.85
CA ASP A 48 -8.04 -32.38 29.89
C ASP A 48 -9.04 -32.33 28.72
N ALA A 49 -9.92 -33.34 28.67
CA ALA A 49 -10.97 -33.50 27.68
C ALA A 49 -12.21 -34.21 28.23
N HIS A 50 -13.36 -33.95 27.62
CA HIS A 50 -14.61 -34.65 27.97
C HIS A 50 -14.58 -36.13 27.52
N ARG A 51 -15.25 -37.03 28.27
CA ARG A 51 -15.29 -38.48 27.97
C ARG A 51 -15.74 -38.79 26.54
N ASN A 52 -16.67 -38.01 25.99
CA ASN A 52 -17.18 -38.17 24.63
C ASN A 52 -16.13 -37.80 23.56
N SER A 53 -15.21 -36.88 23.87
CA SER A 53 -14.11 -36.55 22.97
C SER A 53 -13.12 -37.70 22.90
N VAL A 54 -12.78 -38.30 24.05
CA VAL A 54 -11.93 -39.51 24.13
C VAL A 54 -12.57 -40.67 23.37
N ASP A 55 -13.87 -40.90 23.57
CA ASP A 55 -14.64 -41.91 22.86
C ASP A 55 -14.60 -41.71 21.34
N ARG A 56 -14.84 -40.47 20.89
CA ARG A 56 -14.75 -40.10 19.47
C ARG A 56 -13.35 -40.37 18.91
N TRP A 57 -12.29 -40.00 19.61
CA TRP A 57 -10.92 -40.23 19.15
C TRP A 57 -10.59 -41.71 19.04
N ILE A 58 -11.01 -42.53 20.02
CA ILE A 58 -10.85 -43.99 19.95
C ILE A 58 -11.59 -44.56 18.74
N HIS A 59 -12.84 -44.15 18.52
CA HIS A 59 -13.62 -44.57 17.35
C HIS A 59 -12.98 -44.12 16.02
N THR A 60 -12.46 -42.89 15.95
CA THR A 60 -11.71 -42.40 14.78
C THR A 60 -10.46 -43.24 14.52
N CYS A 61 -9.71 -43.60 15.57
CA CYS A 61 -8.54 -44.46 15.45
C CYS A 61 -8.91 -45.89 14.99
N LEU A 62 -10.01 -46.44 15.48
CA LEU A 62 -10.46 -47.78 15.05
C LEU A 62 -10.97 -47.80 13.60
N LYS A 63 -11.50 -46.66 13.11
CA LYS A 63 -12.06 -46.56 11.76
C LYS A 63 -11.01 -46.21 10.69
N SER A 64 -10.01 -45.39 11.04
CA SER A 64 -9.08 -44.78 10.08
C SER A 64 -7.62 -44.78 10.56
N GLU A 65 -7.33 -45.65 11.53
CA GLU A 65 -6.01 -45.82 12.13
C GLU A 65 -5.44 -44.49 12.65
N LEU A 66 -4.11 -44.41 12.72
CA LEU A 66 -3.38 -43.24 13.18
C LEU A 66 -3.61 -41.99 12.32
N SER A 67 -3.91 -42.18 11.03
CA SER A 67 -4.12 -41.09 10.06
C SER A 67 -5.34 -40.21 10.42
N GLY A 68 -6.41 -40.83 10.93
CA GLY A 68 -7.63 -40.12 11.33
C GLY A 68 -7.48 -39.28 12.61
N LEU A 69 -6.50 -39.58 13.46
CA LEU A 69 -6.22 -38.78 14.65
C LEU A 69 -5.48 -37.49 14.31
N ILE A 70 -4.63 -37.55 13.27
CA ILE A 70 -3.79 -36.45 12.78
C ILE A 70 -4.60 -35.52 11.87
N SER A 71 -5.59 -36.03 11.13
CA SER A 71 -6.44 -35.18 10.32
C SER A 71 -7.33 -34.27 11.19
N LEU A 72 -6.99 -32.98 11.18
CA LEU A 72 -7.92 -31.94 11.55
C LEU A 72 -8.82 -31.74 10.32
N ASN A 73 -10.03 -32.31 10.35
CA ASN A 73 -11.07 -31.97 9.39
C ASN A 73 -11.51 -30.52 9.63
N ASP A 74 -10.63 -29.57 9.34
CA ASP A 74 -11.00 -28.17 9.14
C ASP A 74 -11.77 -28.15 7.83
N ALA A 75 -13.08 -28.40 7.94
CA ALA A 75 -14.02 -28.16 6.86
C ALA A 75 -14.06 -26.64 6.62
N SER A 76 -13.03 -26.13 5.93
CA SER A 76 -13.06 -24.77 5.40
C SER A 76 -14.17 -24.76 4.36
N ARG A 77 -15.31 -24.14 4.71
CA ARG A 77 -16.35 -23.86 3.73
C ARG A 77 -15.76 -22.89 2.71
N LYS A 78 -15.39 -23.40 1.54
CA LYS A 78 -15.00 -22.56 0.41
C LYS A 78 -16.20 -21.73 0.01
N SER A 79 -15.97 -20.43 -0.22
CA SER A 79 -17.02 -19.53 -0.69
C SER A 79 -17.52 -20.00 -2.05
N GLU A 80 -18.82 -19.92 -2.28
CA GLU A 80 -19.42 -20.12 -3.61
C GLU A 80 -18.84 -19.14 -4.64
N LEU A 81 -18.39 -17.95 -4.21
CA LEU A 81 -17.70 -16.99 -5.07
C LEU A 81 -16.32 -17.48 -5.57
N GLU A 82 -15.71 -18.48 -4.93
CA GLU A 82 -14.38 -18.97 -5.31
C GLU A 82 -14.38 -19.65 -6.69
N SER A 83 -15.49 -20.30 -7.10
CA SER A 83 -15.62 -20.88 -8.44
C SER A 83 -15.71 -19.82 -9.55
N TYR A 84 -16.13 -18.60 -9.22
CA TYR A 84 -16.29 -17.50 -10.17
C TYR A 84 -15.11 -16.51 -10.17
N LYS A 85 -14.03 -16.82 -9.43
CA LYS A 85 -12.92 -15.90 -9.18
C LYS A 85 -12.31 -15.29 -10.44
N GLU A 86 -11.95 -16.13 -11.41
CA GLU A 86 -11.27 -15.63 -12.63
C GLU A 86 -12.24 -14.86 -13.53
N MET A 87 -13.48 -15.34 -13.67
CA MET A 87 -14.53 -14.62 -14.39
C MET A 87 -14.81 -13.22 -13.80
N ILE A 88 -14.89 -13.11 -12.46
CA ILE A 88 -15.07 -11.84 -11.77
C ILE A 88 -13.89 -10.92 -12.06
N LYS A 89 -12.64 -11.41 -12.02
CA LYS A 89 -11.47 -10.59 -12.34
C LYS A 89 -11.53 -10.04 -13.75
N GLU A 90 -11.69 -10.91 -14.75
CA GLU A 90 -11.69 -10.50 -16.16
C GLU A 90 -12.77 -9.46 -16.46
N ASN A 91 -13.97 -9.63 -15.88
CA ASN A 91 -15.10 -8.73 -16.12
C ASN A 91 -15.11 -7.46 -15.25
N THR A 92 -14.17 -7.29 -14.31
CA THR A 92 -14.14 -6.11 -13.42
C THR A 92 -12.78 -5.40 -13.37
N SER A 93 -11.78 -5.87 -14.11
CA SER A 93 -10.41 -5.32 -14.05
C SER A 93 -10.28 -3.93 -14.69
N GLU A 94 -11.08 -3.64 -15.72
CA GLU A 94 -11.04 -2.36 -16.45
C GLU A 94 -12.08 -1.34 -15.95
N ASP A 95 -12.98 -1.79 -15.07
CA ASP A 95 -14.11 -1.01 -14.62
C ASP A 95 -13.78 -0.14 -13.40
N TYR A 96 -14.23 1.11 -13.43
CA TYR A 96 -14.20 1.98 -12.25
C TYR A 96 -15.33 1.62 -11.28
N ILE A 97 -15.02 0.88 -10.22
CA ILE A 97 -15.96 0.50 -9.16
C ILE A 97 -15.67 1.32 -7.90
N GLN A 98 -16.60 2.19 -7.50
CA GLN A 98 -16.38 3.16 -6.42
C GLN A 98 -16.66 2.58 -5.03
N THR A 99 -17.62 1.66 -4.93
CA THR A 99 -18.10 1.16 -3.64
C THR A 99 -18.20 -0.35 -3.60
N ILE A 100 -18.13 -0.91 -2.38
CA ILE A 100 -18.35 -2.36 -2.17
C ILE A 100 -19.78 -2.76 -2.53
N GLY A 101 -20.76 -1.88 -2.36
CA GLY A 101 -22.15 -2.14 -2.74
C GLY A 101 -22.30 -2.30 -4.25
N GLU A 102 -21.68 -1.42 -5.02
CA GLU A 102 -21.61 -1.53 -6.48
C GLU A 102 -20.89 -2.81 -6.91
N PHE A 103 -19.75 -3.13 -6.30
CA PHE A 103 -19.02 -4.37 -6.58
C PHE A 103 -19.89 -5.60 -6.30
N SER A 104 -20.59 -5.60 -5.16
CA SER A 104 -21.51 -6.69 -4.79
C SER A 104 -22.65 -6.85 -5.79
N HIS A 105 -23.21 -5.74 -6.29
CA HIS A 105 -24.26 -5.80 -7.30
C HIS A 105 -23.73 -6.38 -8.62
N ARG A 106 -22.54 -5.97 -9.07
CA ARG A 106 -21.91 -6.52 -10.29
C ARG A 106 -21.61 -8.01 -10.17
N ILE A 107 -21.05 -8.46 -9.04
CA ILE A 107 -20.83 -9.89 -8.76
C ILE A 107 -22.16 -10.64 -8.85
N PHE A 108 -23.22 -10.12 -8.24
CA PHE A 108 -24.54 -10.74 -8.28
C PHE A 108 -25.08 -10.84 -9.72
N THR A 109 -24.98 -9.78 -10.51
CA THR A 109 -25.42 -9.79 -11.93
C THR A 109 -24.61 -10.79 -12.77
N LEU A 110 -23.31 -10.93 -12.51
CA LEU A 110 -22.43 -11.85 -13.24
C LEU A 110 -22.58 -13.32 -12.83
N THR A 111 -22.86 -13.60 -11.56
CA THR A 111 -22.76 -14.95 -10.99
C THR A 111 -24.07 -15.51 -10.46
N GLY A 112 -25.08 -14.65 -10.23
CA GLY A 112 -26.29 -14.97 -9.49
C GLY A 112 -26.09 -15.10 -7.98
N VAL A 113 -24.85 -15.03 -7.48
CA VAL A 113 -24.51 -15.24 -6.07
C VAL A 113 -24.54 -13.92 -5.31
N SER A 114 -25.31 -13.87 -4.23
CA SER A 114 -25.36 -12.72 -3.33
C SER A 114 -24.52 -12.99 -2.07
N GLY A 115 -23.78 -11.98 -1.61
CA GLY A 115 -22.97 -12.05 -0.40
C GLY A 115 -23.10 -10.78 0.43
N GLY A 116 -22.95 -10.90 1.75
CA GLY A 116 -22.89 -9.72 2.61
C GLY A 116 -21.69 -8.85 2.26
N LEU A 117 -21.82 -7.51 2.35
CA LEU A 117 -20.78 -6.56 1.94
C LEU A 117 -19.40 -6.85 2.58
N THR A 118 -19.39 -7.29 3.84
CA THR A 118 -18.16 -7.69 4.54
C THR A 118 -17.50 -8.92 3.92
N GLN A 119 -18.28 -9.90 3.47
CA GLN A 119 -17.77 -11.11 2.83
C GLN A 119 -17.28 -10.82 1.41
N VAL A 120 -18.03 -10.02 0.64
CA VAL A 120 -17.61 -9.54 -0.68
C VAL A 120 -16.29 -8.78 -0.57
N ARG A 121 -16.16 -7.87 0.40
CA ARG A 121 -14.91 -7.14 0.65
C ARG A 121 -13.73 -8.07 0.96
N LYS A 122 -13.94 -9.10 1.80
CA LYS A 122 -12.90 -10.09 2.11
C LYS A 122 -12.51 -10.89 0.86
N PHE A 123 -13.49 -11.29 0.08
CA PHE A 123 -13.28 -12.03 -1.17
C PHE A 123 -12.48 -11.22 -2.18
N ILE A 124 -12.89 -10.00 -2.52
CA ILE A 124 -12.20 -9.20 -3.55
C ILE A 124 -10.76 -8.85 -3.15
N ARG A 125 -10.50 -8.64 -1.84
CA ARG A 125 -9.13 -8.45 -1.34
C ARG A 125 -8.28 -9.70 -1.54
N LYS A 126 -8.84 -10.88 -1.28
CA LYS A 126 -8.17 -12.17 -1.51
C LYS A 126 -7.91 -12.41 -3.00
N THR A 127 -8.77 -11.91 -3.89
CA THR A 127 -8.58 -12.04 -5.34
C THR A 127 -7.59 -11.05 -5.92
N GLY A 128 -7.20 -10.01 -5.18
CA GLY A 128 -6.14 -9.04 -5.55
C GLY A 128 -6.63 -7.60 -5.75
N PHE A 129 -7.93 -7.34 -5.63
CA PHE A 129 -8.47 -5.99 -5.70
C PHE A 129 -8.11 -5.20 -4.43
N ASN A 130 -7.59 -4.00 -4.64
CA ASN A 130 -7.21 -3.07 -3.58
C ASN A 130 -8.03 -1.78 -3.68
N TYR A 131 -8.29 -1.16 -2.52
CA TYR A 131 -8.87 0.17 -2.49
C TYR A 131 -7.74 1.18 -2.71
N LEU A 132 -7.52 1.52 -3.97
CA LEU A 132 -6.47 2.44 -4.39
C LEU A 132 -7.05 3.86 -4.50
N HIS A 133 -6.26 4.84 -4.05
CA HIS A 133 -6.57 6.24 -4.35
C HIS A 133 -6.31 6.50 -5.83
N SER A 134 -7.28 7.08 -6.54
CA SER A 134 -7.09 7.47 -7.93
C SER A 134 -5.93 8.47 -8.03
N GLY A 135 -5.02 8.25 -8.98
CA GLY A 135 -3.99 9.22 -9.33
C GLY A 135 -4.57 10.35 -10.18
N HIS A 136 -3.94 11.52 -10.11
CA HIS A 136 -4.17 12.59 -11.09
C HIS A 136 -3.03 12.58 -12.09
N ILE A 137 -3.36 12.75 -13.37
CA ILE A 137 -2.39 13.00 -14.44
C ILE A 137 -2.67 14.43 -14.93
N PRO A 138 -1.66 15.30 -15.06
CA PRO A 138 -1.87 16.64 -15.60
C PRO A 138 -2.53 16.56 -16.98
N ALA A 139 -3.58 17.34 -17.21
CA ALA A 139 -4.36 17.28 -18.46
C ALA A 139 -3.53 17.57 -19.74
N LYS A 140 -2.39 18.25 -19.59
CA LYS A 140 -1.45 18.57 -20.68
C LYS A 140 -0.21 17.67 -20.70
N ALA A 141 -0.17 16.62 -19.87
CA ALA A 141 0.98 15.72 -19.84
C ALA A 141 1.07 14.96 -21.17
N ASP A 142 2.28 14.97 -21.75
CA ASP A 142 2.61 14.28 -22.99
C ASP A 142 3.91 13.51 -22.73
N SER A 143 3.78 12.20 -22.50
CA SER A 143 4.89 11.36 -22.08
C SER A 143 5.98 11.24 -23.14
N GLU A 144 5.61 11.28 -24.42
CA GLU A 144 6.56 11.19 -25.52
C GLU A 144 7.41 12.46 -25.62
N LYS A 145 6.76 13.63 -25.57
CA LYS A 145 7.49 14.92 -25.56
C LYS A 145 8.36 15.09 -24.33
N GLN A 146 7.90 14.64 -23.16
CA GLN A 146 8.71 14.68 -21.94
C GLN A 146 9.95 13.80 -22.05
N ARG A 147 9.80 12.58 -22.60
CA ARG A 147 10.94 11.69 -22.84
C ARG A 147 11.92 12.29 -23.85
N GLU A 148 11.42 12.81 -24.96
CA GLU A 148 12.25 13.46 -25.98
C GLU A 148 13.04 14.65 -25.40
N TRP A 149 12.38 15.52 -24.63
CA TRP A 149 13.05 16.65 -23.98
C TRP A 149 14.12 16.19 -22.97
N LYS A 150 13.81 15.15 -22.19
CA LYS A 150 14.77 14.60 -21.22
C LYS A 150 16.02 14.08 -21.92
N GLU A 151 15.85 13.22 -22.92
CA GLU A 151 16.94 12.56 -23.64
C GLU A 151 17.76 13.57 -24.47
N LYS A 152 17.10 14.48 -25.19
CA LYS A 152 17.80 15.39 -26.13
C LYS A 152 18.34 16.66 -25.49
N ILE A 153 17.70 17.15 -24.42
CA ILE A 153 18.04 18.45 -23.82
C ILE A 153 18.61 18.28 -22.42
N LEU A 154 17.89 17.61 -21.52
CA LEU A 154 18.26 17.57 -20.11
C LEU A 154 19.49 16.70 -19.84
N GLU A 155 19.56 15.50 -20.40
CA GLU A 155 20.67 14.55 -20.17
C GLU A 155 22.04 15.13 -20.60
N PRO A 156 22.21 15.73 -21.79
CA PRO A 156 23.47 16.40 -22.15
C PRO A 156 23.85 17.55 -21.21
N VAL A 157 22.86 18.29 -20.72
CA VAL A 157 23.06 19.40 -19.77
C VAL A 157 23.53 18.88 -18.40
N ILE A 158 22.99 17.74 -17.96
CA ILE A 158 23.43 17.05 -16.74
C ILE A 158 24.89 16.61 -16.92
N GLU A 159 25.23 15.91 -18.00
CA GLU A 159 26.60 15.43 -18.25
C GLU A 159 27.63 16.57 -18.28
N GLU A 160 27.28 17.70 -18.90
CA GLU A 160 28.15 18.87 -18.93
C GLU A 160 28.36 19.47 -17.54
N SER A 161 27.31 19.48 -16.72
CA SER A 161 27.38 19.96 -15.34
C SER A 161 28.17 19.01 -14.44
N GLU A 162 28.09 17.69 -14.67
CA GLU A 162 28.89 16.67 -13.95
C GLU A 162 30.38 16.82 -14.24
N LYS A 163 30.72 17.16 -15.48
CA LYS A 163 32.10 17.50 -15.89
C LYS A 163 32.58 18.84 -15.33
N GLY A 164 31.70 19.59 -14.66
CA GLY A 164 32.00 20.86 -14.04
C GLY A 164 32.09 22.03 -15.02
N ASN A 165 31.58 21.89 -16.24
CA ASN A 165 31.64 22.92 -17.27
C ASN A 165 30.48 23.94 -17.17
N SER A 166 29.39 23.58 -16.50
CA SER A 166 28.27 24.48 -16.23
C SER A 166 27.63 24.20 -14.87
N CYS A 167 26.82 25.15 -14.39
CA CYS A 167 26.00 25.01 -13.19
C CYS A 167 24.54 24.80 -13.60
N LEU A 168 24.00 23.62 -13.36
CA LEU A 168 22.58 23.31 -13.60
C LEU A 168 21.74 23.60 -12.36
N PHE A 169 20.67 24.37 -12.52
CA PHE A 169 19.66 24.64 -11.51
C PHE A 169 18.27 24.16 -11.94
N PHE A 170 17.52 23.67 -10.97
CA PHE A 170 16.07 23.47 -11.09
C PHE A 170 15.37 24.55 -10.28
N CYS A 171 14.55 25.35 -10.95
CA CYS A 171 13.87 26.47 -10.33
C CYS A 171 12.37 26.20 -10.26
N ASP A 172 11.79 26.46 -9.09
CA ASP A 172 10.35 26.45 -8.86
C ASP A 172 10.01 27.52 -7.82
N THR A 173 8.74 27.91 -7.75
CA THR A 173 8.28 28.82 -6.70
C THR A 173 7.35 28.16 -5.71
N ALA A 174 7.75 28.19 -4.44
CA ALA A 174 6.87 27.83 -3.33
C ALA A 174 5.98 29.01 -2.92
N HIS A 175 4.70 28.73 -2.67
CA HIS A 175 3.74 29.72 -2.17
C HIS A 175 3.23 29.34 -0.78
N PHE A 176 3.61 30.10 0.24
CA PHE A 176 3.11 29.91 1.59
C PHE A 176 1.89 30.79 1.81
N VAL A 177 0.73 30.16 2.02
CA VAL A 177 -0.53 30.86 2.26
C VAL A 177 -0.73 31.06 3.76
N LEU A 178 -0.99 32.30 4.18
CA LEU A 178 -1.35 32.60 5.56
C LEU A 178 -2.83 32.29 5.82
N ALA A 179 -3.22 31.02 5.76
CA ALA A 179 -4.59 30.57 6.00
C ALA A 179 -4.65 29.38 6.96
N PRO A 180 -5.69 29.27 7.82
CA PRO A 180 -5.87 28.11 8.67
C PRO A 180 -6.26 26.88 7.84
N PHE A 181 -5.59 25.76 8.06
CA PHE A 181 -6.02 24.45 7.56
C PHE A 181 -7.05 23.87 8.53
N ILE A 182 -8.32 23.85 8.13
CA ILE A 182 -9.43 23.45 9.00
C ILE A 182 -9.58 21.92 9.00
N CYS A 183 -9.67 21.31 10.19
CA CYS A 183 -9.94 19.89 10.36
C CYS A 183 -11.42 19.61 10.61
N LYS A 184 -11.83 18.34 10.44
CA LYS A 184 -13.18 17.87 10.79
C LYS A 184 -13.24 17.63 12.30
N VAL A 185 -14.32 18.09 12.93
CA VAL A 185 -14.59 17.87 14.35
C VAL A 185 -15.97 17.25 14.53
N TRP A 186 -16.12 16.38 15.53
CA TRP A 186 -17.42 15.87 15.94
C TRP A 186 -18.13 16.94 16.76
N SER A 187 -19.21 17.51 16.23
CA SER A 187 -20.00 18.50 16.95
C SER A 187 -21.43 18.55 16.44
N LEU A 188 -22.37 18.81 17.35
CA LEU A 188 -23.78 19.07 17.00
C LEU A 188 -23.96 20.38 16.22
N THR A 189 -22.97 21.27 16.27
CA THR A 189 -23.02 22.61 15.66
C THR A 189 -21.71 22.93 14.94
N ARG A 190 -21.75 23.72 13.87
CA ARG A 190 -20.54 24.17 13.17
C ARG A 190 -19.66 25.02 14.10
N LYS A 191 -18.35 24.76 14.08
CA LYS A 191 -17.32 25.58 14.74
C LYS A 191 -16.57 26.41 13.71
N PHE A 192 -16.27 27.66 14.04
CA PHE A 192 -15.60 28.61 13.15
C PHE A 192 -14.25 29.00 13.74
N VAL A 193 -13.22 28.99 12.90
CA VAL A 193 -11.88 29.48 13.23
C VAL A 193 -11.66 30.78 12.47
N LYS A 194 -11.18 31.82 13.15
CA LYS A 194 -10.85 33.10 12.51
C LYS A 194 -9.64 32.89 11.58
N ALA A 195 -9.79 33.25 10.31
CA ALA A 195 -8.70 33.28 9.34
C ALA A 195 -8.05 34.68 9.31
N SER A 196 -6.84 34.77 8.77
CA SER A 196 -6.22 36.06 8.47
C SER A 196 -7.05 36.81 7.40
N ALA A 197 -7.02 38.14 7.43
CA ALA A 197 -7.70 38.96 6.42
C ALA A 197 -6.84 39.05 5.15
N GLY A 198 -7.47 38.91 3.97
CA GLY A 198 -6.82 39.04 2.67
C GLY A 198 -6.20 37.75 2.12
N ARG A 199 -5.54 37.87 0.95
CA ARG A 199 -4.77 36.77 0.34
C ARG A 199 -3.28 37.01 0.56
N ASN A 200 -2.84 36.92 1.81
CA ASN A 200 -1.43 37.07 2.14
C ASN A 200 -0.69 35.79 1.78
N ARG A 201 0.26 35.91 0.85
CA ARG A 201 1.14 34.82 0.43
C ARG A 201 2.58 35.28 0.55
N ILE A 202 3.43 34.40 1.07
CA ILE A 202 4.88 34.55 0.93
C ILE A 202 5.25 33.68 -0.28
N ASN A 203 5.74 34.33 -1.32
CA ASN A 203 6.26 33.70 -2.52
C ASN A 203 7.77 33.53 -2.34
N VAL A 204 8.24 32.31 -2.54
CA VAL A 204 9.64 31.97 -2.41
C VAL A 204 10.09 31.28 -3.71
N PRO A 205 10.47 32.06 -4.73
CA PRO A 205 11.28 31.54 -5.83
C PRO A 205 12.54 30.88 -5.26
N GLY A 206 12.78 29.64 -5.67
CA GLY A 206 13.89 28.84 -5.21
C GLY A 206 14.54 28.10 -6.37
N ALA A 207 15.86 28.05 -6.36
CA ALA A 207 16.66 27.30 -7.32
C ALA A 207 17.56 26.33 -6.57
N VAL A 208 17.50 25.06 -6.96
CA VAL A 208 18.33 23.99 -6.40
C VAL A 208 19.42 23.64 -7.40
N ASN A 209 20.68 23.73 -6.98
CA ASN A 209 21.80 23.25 -7.77
C ASN A 209 21.73 21.73 -7.91
N ALA A 210 21.73 21.22 -9.15
CA ALA A 210 21.57 19.81 -9.43
C ALA A 210 22.69 18.93 -8.84
N MET A 211 23.90 19.47 -8.71
CA MET A 211 25.08 18.73 -8.24
C MET A 211 25.30 18.93 -6.75
N THR A 212 25.42 20.17 -6.31
CA THR A 212 25.75 20.49 -4.91
C THR A 212 24.55 20.37 -3.96
N LYS A 213 23.33 20.35 -4.51
CA LYS A 213 22.06 20.43 -3.76
C LYS A 213 21.89 21.70 -2.94
N GLU A 214 22.74 22.71 -3.18
CA GLU A 214 22.59 24.03 -2.61
C GLU A 214 21.27 24.66 -3.09
N VAL A 215 20.59 25.35 -2.18
CA VAL A 215 19.31 26.00 -2.43
C VAL A 215 19.47 27.50 -2.28
N ILE A 216 19.22 28.23 -3.36
CA ILE A 216 19.21 29.69 -3.38
C ILE A 216 17.75 30.14 -3.45
N THR A 217 17.37 31.10 -2.62
CA THR A 217 16.00 31.59 -2.57
C THR A 217 15.95 33.11 -2.60
N LEU A 218 14.82 33.62 -3.10
CA LEU A 218 14.41 35.00 -2.97
C LEU A 218 13.05 35.01 -2.26
N ILE A 219 12.85 35.89 -1.28
CA ILE A 219 11.58 35.98 -0.54
C ILE A 219 10.85 37.23 -1.00
N ASN A 220 9.60 37.06 -1.42
CA ASN A 220 8.72 38.14 -1.81
C ASN A 220 7.33 37.97 -1.17
N THR A 221 6.77 39.05 -0.61
CA THR A 221 5.45 39.06 0.02
C THR A 221 4.33 39.59 -0.90
N THR A 222 4.66 39.92 -2.15
CA THR A 222 3.74 40.55 -3.12
C THR A 222 3.33 39.58 -4.25
N PHE A 223 3.57 39.94 -5.51
CA PHE A 223 3.33 39.10 -6.69
C PHE A 223 4.65 38.68 -7.32
N ILE A 224 4.66 37.52 -7.97
CA ILE A 224 5.78 37.11 -8.83
C ILE A 224 5.48 37.63 -10.23
N ASP A 225 6.23 38.63 -10.64
CA ASP A 225 6.26 39.15 -11.99
C ASP A 225 7.63 38.86 -12.64
N ALA A 226 7.82 39.38 -13.84
CA ALA A 226 9.08 39.23 -14.56
C ALA A 226 10.26 39.87 -13.82
N ASP A 227 10.05 40.98 -13.11
CA ASP A 227 11.10 41.72 -12.43
C ASP A 227 11.67 40.93 -11.24
N VAL A 228 10.80 40.25 -10.49
CA VAL A 228 11.19 39.33 -9.41
C VAL A 228 12.03 38.18 -9.96
N ILE A 229 11.65 37.63 -11.12
CA ILE A 229 12.44 36.56 -11.77
C ILE A 229 13.78 37.09 -12.27
N ILE A 230 13.81 38.26 -12.91
CA ILE A 230 15.06 38.91 -13.37
C ILE A 230 15.99 39.17 -12.20
N GLN A 231 15.49 39.72 -11.09
CA GLN A 231 16.25 39.91 -9.86
C GLN A 231 16.84 38.58 -9.37
N PHE A 232 16.05 37.52 -9.38
CA PHE A 232 16.51 36.20 -8.97
C PHE A 232 17.59 35.63 -9.90
N LEU A 233 17.47 35.82 -11.22
CA LEU A 233 18.49 35.42 -12.19
C LEU A 233 19.81 36.19 -11.96
N HIS A 234 19.74 37.49 -11.65
CA HIS A 234 20.93 38.26 -11.29
C HIS A 234 21.59 37.74 -10.02
N GLN A 235 20.81 37.42 -8.98
CA GLN A 235 21.34 36.81 -7.75
C GLN A 235 22.06 35.47 -8.03
N LEU A 236 21.50 34.63 -8.91
CA LEU A 236 22.15 33.37 -9.32
C LEU A 236 23.47 33.63 -10.06
N LYS A 237 23.48 34.59 -11.01
CA LYS A 237 24.69 34.99 -11.74
C LYS A 237 25.76 35.56 -10.83
N GLU A 238 25.37 36.33 -9.81
CA GLU A 238 26.31 36.89 -8.83
C GLU A 238 26.92 35.83 -7.92
N THR A 239 26.13 34.81 -7.55
CA THR A 239 26.60 33.71 -6.69
C THR A 239 27.49 32.74 -7.46
N HIS A 240 27.24 32.55 -8.77
CA HIS A 240 27.95 31.58 -9.62
C HIS A 240 28.58 32.23 -10.85
N ARG A 241 29.47 33.22 -10.64
CA ARG A 241 30.10 34.01 -11.72
C ARG A 241 31.03 33.21 -12.64
N ASP A 242 31.56 32.09 -12.15
CA ASP A 242 32.70 31.43 -12.78
C ASP A 242 32.32 30.51 -13.94
N LYS A 243 31.03 30.16 -14.09
CA LYS A 243 30.57 29.14 -15.05
C LYS A 243 29.25 29.53 -15.70
N PRO A 244 29.00 29.08 -16.95
CA PRO A 244 27.69 29.15 -17.57
C PRO A 244 26.62 28.53 -16.66
N ILE A 245 25.50 29.24 -16.50
CA ILE A 245 24.36 28.79 -15.70
C ILE A 245 23.29 28.26 -16.64
N LYS A 246 22.79 27.06 -16.36
CA LYS A 246 21.66 26.44 -17.06
C LYS A 246 20.52 26.26 -16.07
N ILE A 247 19.33 26.71 -16.42
CA ILE A 247 18.19 26.71 -15.50
C ILE A 247 17.02 25.99 -16.16
N VAL A 248 16.47 25.01 -15.45
CA VAL A 248 15.21 24.36 -15.79
C VAL A 248 14.08 25.09 -15.06
N LEU A 249 13.10 25.55 -15.84
CA LEU A 249 11.97 26.36 -15.41
C LEU A 249 10.67 25.68 -15.85
N ASP A 250 9.57 25.95 -15.14
CA ASP A 250 8.25 25.51 -15.61
C ASP A 250 7.77 26.41 -16.76
N ASN A 251 6.69 26.02 -17.45
CA ASN A 251 6.23 26.76 -18.63
C ASN A 251 5.31 27.95 -18.25
N ALA A 252 5.62 28.63 -17.14
CA ALA A 252 4.85 29.76 -16.65
C ALA A 252 5.16 31.03 -17.46
N LYS A 253 4.12 31.81 -17.78
CA LYS A 253 4.24 33.00 -18.65
C LYS A 253 5.28 34.02 -18.19
N TYR A 254 5.41 34.23 -16.88
CA TYR A 254 6.35 35.19 -16.31
C TYR A 254 7.80 34.70 -16.32
N GLN A 255 8.06 33.41 -16.57
CA GLN A 255 9.42 32.86 -16.69
C GLN A 255 9.93 32.85 -18.13
N HIS A 256 9.05 32.88 -19.12
CA HIS A 256 9.42 32.85 -20.55
C HIS A 256 8.96 34.11 -21.31
N CYS A 257 8.69 35.22 -20.60
CA CYS A 257 8.38 36.49 -21.23
C CYS A 257 9.63 37.09 -21.89
N LYS A 258 9.44 38.02 -22.83
CA LYS A 258 10.54 38.62 -23.60
C LYS A 258 11.63 39.22 -22.72
N ALA A 259 11.26 39.97 -21.69
CA ALA A 259 12.20 40.59 -20.76
C ALA A 259 13.10 39.56 -20.05
N VAL A 260 12.52 38.45 -19.58
CA VAL A 260 13.29 37.38 -18.92
C VAL A 260 14.20 36.67 -19.93
N ILE A 261 13.73 36.41 -21.15
CA ILE A 261 14.54 35.79 -22.21
C ILE A 261 15.74 36.68 -22.58
N GLU A 262 15.52 37.99 -22.73
CA GLU A 262 16.57 38.95 -23.03
C GLU A 262 17.64 38.98 -21.93
N VAL A 263 17.23 38.98 -20.65
CA VAL A 263 18.17 38.93 -19.52
C VAL A 263 18.90 37.58 -19.45
N ALA A 264 18.21 36.47 -19.68
CA ALA A 264 18.80 35.13 -19.63
C ALA A 264 19.80 34.86 -20.76
N GLY A 265 19.69 35.58 -21.88
CA GLY A 265 20.63 35.51 -23.01
C GLY A 265 21.94 36.28 -22.80
N ASN A 266 22.04 37.09 -21.75
CA ASN A 266 23.20 37.95 -21.42
C ASN A 266 24.06 37.39 -20.28
#